data_AF-A0A031I9R1-F1
#
_entry.id   AF-A0A031I9R1-F1
#
_cell.length_a   1.000
_cell.length_b   1.000
_cell.length_c   1.000
_cell.angle_alpha   90.00
_cell.angle_beta   90.00
_cell.angle_gamma   90.00
#
_symmetry.space_group_name_H-M   'P 1'
#
loop_
_entity.id
_entity.type
_entity.pdbx_description
1 polymer ?
#
loop_
_entity_poly.entity_id
_entity_poly.type
_entity_poly.pdbx_seq_one_letter_code
_entity_poly.pdbx_strand_id
1 'polypeptide(L)'
;MDDPFLPPYNTICGIYCIYRKSILEVLSGKITSFNSYKFKTNFSSDKLIEEEDFEDVLDFAIFVVISSEDSEYISHYFIGGDSERLNSILNICLGYPQAENQKILNNTLKHFNKDIVAVENMEYLDNILNEHP
;
A
#
# COMPACT_ATOMS: atom_id res chain seq x y z
N MET A 1 -22.60 16.36 -0.91
CA MET A 1 -21.41 17.01 -1.48
C MET A 1 -20.43 15.88 -1.63
N ASP A 2 -20.26 15.38 -2.85
CA ASP A 2 -19.37 14.24 -3.10
C ASP A 2 -17.94 14.72 -2.86
N ASP A 3 -17.21 14.02 -1.99
CA ASP A 3 -15.81 14.28 -1.76
C ASP A 3 -15.06 13.98 -3.06
N PRO A 4 -14.38 14.97 -3.69
CA PRO A 4 -13.70 14.76 -4.96
C PRO A 4 -12.52 13.77 -4.86
N PHE A 5 -12.12 13.39 -3.64
CA PHE A 5 -11.08 12.41 -3.38
C PHE A 5 -11.63 11.02 -3.08
N LEU A 6 -12.95 10.83 -3.01
CA LEU A 6 -13.56 9.51 -2.90
C LEU A 6 -13.94 8.99 -4.30
N PRO A 7 -13.51 7.78 -4.69
CA PRO A 7 -13.90 7.20 -5.96
C PRO A 7 -15.43 6.97 -6.00
N PRO A 8 -16.04 6.94 -7.19
CA PRO A 8 -17.43 6.57 -7.34
C PRO A 8 -17.72 5.24 -6.63
N TYR A 9 -18.80 5.16 -5.85
CA TYR A 9 -19.05 3.98 -5.01
C TYR A 9 -19.12 2.68 -5.82
N ASN A 10 -19.60 2.75 -7.06
CA ASN A 10 -19.70 1.61 -7.97
C ASN A 10 -18.34 1.16 -8.56
N THR A 11 -17.26 1.91 -8.37
CA THR A 11 -15.90 1.52 -8.77
C THR A 11 -15.07 1.00 -7.60
N ILE A 12 -15.56 1.10 -6.37
CA ILE A 12 -14.86 0.59 -5.18
C ILE A 12 -14.90 -0.95 -5.19
N CYS A 13 -13.72 -1.56 -5.25
CA CYS A 13 -13.56 -3.01 -5.22
C CYS A 13 -13.23 -3.52 -3.82
N GLY A 14 -12.67 -2.67 -2.95
CA GLY A 14 -12.33 -3.06 -1.60
C GLY A 14 -11.88 -1.89 -0.73
N ILE A 15 -12.13 -2.02 0.56
CA ILE A 15 -11.62 -1.11 1.59
C ILE A 15 -10.88 -1.96 2.62
N TYR A 16 -9.62 -1.63 2.85
CA TYR A 16 -8.73 -2.38 3.74
C TYR A 16 -8.25 -1.48 4.87
N CYS A 17 -8.26 -2.00 6.09
CA CYS A 17 -7.71 -1.34 7.27
C CYS A 17 -6.45 -2.08 7.71
N ILE A 18 -5.30 -1.42 7.64
CA ILE A 18 -4.02 -1.95 8.10
C ILE A 18 -3.77 -1.38 9.49
N TYR A 19 -3.83 -2.25 10.51
CA TYR A 19 -3.71 -1.84 11.91
C TYR A 19 -2.65 -2.63 12.69
N ARG A 20 -2.09 -3.70 12.11
CA ARG A 20 -1.04 -4.49 12.77
C ARG A 20 0.19 -3.62 12.96
N LYS A 21 0.58 -3.40 14.21
CA LYS A 21 1.66 -2.48 14.58
C LYS A 21 2.97 -2.81 13.87
N SER A 22 3.38 -4.07 13.83
CA SER A 22 4.64 -4.44 13.17
C SER A 22 4.63 -4.16 11.65
N ILE A 23 3.47 -4.29 10.99
CA ILE A 23 3.30 -3.92 9.58
C ILE A 23 3.41 -2.40 9.43
N LEU A 24 2.69 -1.64 10.25
CA LEU A 24 2.74 -0.17 10.25
C LEU A 24 4.17 0.36 10.52
N GLU A 25 4.94 -0.32 11.36
CA GLU A 25 6.34 0.00 11.60
C GLU A 25 7.24 -0.26 10.38
N VAL A 26 6.94 -1.26 9.54
CA VAL A 26 7.65 -1.43 8.25
C VAL A 26 7.25 -0.34 7.27
N LEU A 27 5.95 -0.03 7.16
CA LEU A 27 5.41 0.96 6.23
C LEU A 27 5.87 2.40 6.56
N SER A 28 6.09 2.72 7.84
CA SER A 28 6.67 3.99 8.29
C SER A 28 8.22 4.00 8.31
N GLY A 29 8.86 2.87 7.99
CA GLY A 29 10.32 2.76 7.97
C GLY A 29 11.01 2.57 9.33
N LYS A 30 10.26 2.46 10.44
CA LYS A 30 10.78 2.12 11.77
C LYS A 30 11.36 0.70 11.85
N ILE A 31 10.86 -0.20 11.00
CA ILE A 31 11.44 -1.50 10.69
C ILE A 31 11.84 -1.48 9.22
N THR A 32 13.04 -1.99 8.92
CA THR A 32 13.60 -1.89 7.58
C THR A 32 12.87 -2.77 6.57
N SER A 33 12.59 -4.02 6.92
CA SER A 33 12.01 -5.03 6.03
C SER A 33 11.09 -6.03 6.73
N PHE A 34 10.25 -6.70 5.94
CA PHE A 34 9.38 -7.79 6.38
C PHE A 34 10.13 -9.10 6.68
N ASN A 35 11.39 -9.23 6.27
CA ASN A 35 12.19 -10.42 6.55
C ASN A 35 13.13 -10.27 7.74
N SER A 36 13.26 -9.05 8.28
CA SER A 36 14.10 -8.75 9.44
C SER A 36 13.71 -9.55 10.69
N TYR A 37 14.70 -9.89 11.52
CA TYR A 37 14.47 -10.54 12.82
C TYR A 37 13.53 -9.72 13.72
N LYS A 38 13.70 -8.38 13.69
CA LYS A 38 12.85 -7.44 14.42
C LYS A 38 11.40 -7.54 13.97
N PHE A 39 11.13 -7.56 12.66
CA PHE A 39 9.77 -7.79 12.16
C PHE A 39 9.21 -9.12 12.64
N LYS A 40 9.91 -10.23 12.43
CA LYS A 40 9.42 -11.58 12.77
C LYS A 40 9.07 -11.71 14.27
N THR A 41 9.91 -11.11 15.12
CA THR A 41 9.67 -11.08 16.57
C THR A 41 8.45 -10.23 16.92
N ASN A 42 8.38 -8.99 16.40
CA ASN A 42 7.27 -8.08 16.66
C ASN A 42 5.94 -8.63 16.13
N PHE A 43 5.92 -9.13 14.89
CA PHE A 43 4.74 -9.69 14.24
C PHE A 43 4.16 -10.88 14.99
N SER A 44 5.02 -11.74 15.56
CA SER A 44 4.58 -12.87 16.39
C SER A 44 3.95 -12.42 17.71
N SER A 45 4.30 -11.22 18.18
CA SER A 45 3.75 -10.61 19.39
C SER A 45 2.63 -9.60 19.15
N ASP A 46 2.31 -9.31 17.87
CA ASP A 46 1.22 -8.40 17.53
C ASP A 46 -0.07 -8.97 18.09
N LYS A 47 -0.70 -8.21 18.99
CA LYS A 47 -2.05 -8.54 19.45
C LYS A 47 -3.03 -8.29 18.32
N LEU A 48 -3.96 -9.23 18.13
CA LEU A 48 -5.18 -8.94 17.39
C LEU A 48 -5.96 -7.91 18.19
N ILE A 49 -6.41 -6.87 17.51
CA ILE A 49 -7.21 -5.82 18.12
C ILE A 49 -8.63 -6.37 18.27
N GLU A 50 -9.20 -6.23 19.47
CA GLU A 50 -10.58 -6.61 19.75
C GLU A 50 -11.53 -5.46 19.34
N GLU A 51 -12.81 -5.77 19.08
CA GLU A 51 -13.79 -4.77 18.58
C GLU A 51 -13.92 -3.54 19.51
N GLU A 52 -13.67 -3.72 20.81
CA GLU A 52 -13.77 -2.67 21.82
C GLU A 52 -12.67 -1.59 21.69
N ASP A 53 -11.55 -1.91 21.05
CA ASP A 53 -10.41 -0.98 20.88
C ASP A 53 -10.47 -0.22 19.53
N PHE A 54 -11.54 -0.39 18.74
CA PHE A 54 -11.60 0.10 17.35
C PHE A 54 -11.46 1.62 17.21
N GLU A 55 -11.98 2.41 18.14
CA GLU A 55 -11.81 3.89 18.09
C GLU A 55 -10.33 4.28 18.19
N ASP A 56 -9.57 3.64 19.09
CA ASP A 56 -8.14 3.90 19.25
C ASP A 56 -7.34 3.45 18.01
N VAL A 57 -7.83 2.45 17.27
CA VAL A 57 -7.21 1.98 16.02
C VAL A 57 -7.23 3.04 14.93
N LEU A 58 -8.30 3.82 14.84
CA LEU A 58 -8.46 4.82 13.78
C LEU A 58 -7.38 5.90 13.82
N ASP A 59 -6.80 6.15 15.00
CA ASP A 59 -5.74 7.16 15.19
C ASP A 59 -4.40 6.76 14.57
N PHE A 60 -4.15 5.46 14.35
CA PHE A 60 -2.86 4.96 13.85
C PHE A 60 -2.96 3.99 12.67
N ALA A 61 -4.16 3.54 12.31
CA ALA A 61 -4.37 2.67 11.18
C ALA A 61 -4.17 3.40 9.84
N ILE A 62 -3.81 2.62 8.83
CA ILE A 62 -3.81 3.07 7.45
C ILE A 62 -5.02 2.46 6.74
N PHE A 63 -5.84 3.32 6.16
CA PHE A 63 -6.96 2.90 5.31
C PHE A 63 -6.56 2.94 3.85
N VAL A 64 -6.88 1.86 3.12
CA VAL A 64 -6.67 1.78 1.68
C VAL A 64 -8.00 1.51 1.01
N VAL A 65 -8.40 2.41 0.12
CA VAL A 65 -9.53 2.19 -0.79
C VAL A 65 -8.96 1.78 -2.13
N ILE A 66 -9.38 0.64 -2.65
CA ILE A 66 -9.01 0.14 -3.98
C ILE A 66 -10.22 0.33 -4.90
N SER A 67 -10.00 0.93 -6.07
CA SER A 67 -11.03 1.12 -7.07
C SER A 67 -10.59 0.68 -8.47
N SER A 68 -11.53 0.12 -9.22
CA SER A 68 -11.33 -0.26 -10.61
C SER A 68 -12.39 0.33 -11.52
N GLU A 69 -11.94 0.77 -12.70
CA GLU A 69 -12.79 1.14 -13.83
C GLU A 69 -13.24 -0.08 -14.65
N ASP A 70 -12.60 -1.24 -14.45
CA ASP A 70 -12.96 -2.52 -15.07
C ASP A 70 -13.09 -3.64 -14.02
N SER A 71 -13.36 -4.88 -14.44
CA SER A 71 -13.53 -6.01 -13.52
C SER A 71 -12.25 -6.83 -13.32
N GLU A 72 -11.15 -6.49 -13.99
CA GLU A 72 -9.96 -7.33 -14.09
C GLU A 72 -8.75 -6.75 -13.35
N TYR A 73 -8.54 -5.44 -13.39
CA TYR A 73 -7.32 -4.81 -12.86
C TYR A 73 -7.62 -3.67 -11.91
N ILE A 74 -6.72 -3.38 -10.96
CA ILE A 74 -6.84 -2.19 -10.13
C ILE A 74 -6.48 -0.96 -10.98
N SER A 75 -7.34 0.05 -10.96
CA SER A 75 -7.09 1.31 -11.69
C SER A 75 -6.50 2.41 -10.80
N HIS A 76 -7.00 2.51 -9.57
CA HIS A 76 -6.68 3.59 -8.64
C HIS A 76 -6.74 3.08 -7.20
N TYR A 77 -6.02 3.77 -6.32
CA TYR A 77 -6.10 3.55 -4.89
C TYR A 77 -6.03 4.87 -4.13
N PHE A 78 -6.56 4.89 -2.91
CA PHE A 78 -6.54 6.04 -2.02
C PHE A 78 -6.06 5.58 -0.66
N ILE A 79 -5.16 6.35 -0.04
CA ILE A 79 -4.62 6.03 1.28
C ILE A 79 -4.96 7.15 2.27
N GLY A 80 -5.53 6.76 3.41
CA GLY A 80 -5.60 7.62 4.60
C GLY A 80 -4.56 7.17 5.63
N GLY A 81 -3.62 8.06 5.99
CA GLY A 81 -2.54 7.79 6.95
C GLY A 81 -1.13 8.05 6.38
N ASP A 82 -0.08 7.85 7.19
CA ASP A 82 1.31 7.92 6.73
C ASP A 82 1.67 6.67 5.93
N SER A 83 2.07 6.85 4.66
CA SER A 83 1.94 5.79 3.67
C SER A 83 3.01 5.73 2.60
N GLU A 84 4.17 6.39 2.75
CA GLU A 84 5.16 6.49 1.66
C GLU A 84 5.54 5.10 1.09
N ARG A 85 5.88 4.14 1.95
CA ARG A 85 6.25 2.79 1.51
C ARG A 85 5.06 1.97 1.00
N LEU A 86 3.87 2.19 1.55
CA LEU A 86 2.65 1.55 1.05
C LEU A 86 2.29 2.07 -0.34
N ASN A 87 2.50 3.37 -0.58
CA ASN A 87 2.33 4.01 -1.87
C ASN A 87 3.27 3.38 -2.91
N SER A 88 4.54 3.12 -2.54
CA SER A 88 5.47 2.39 -3.42
C SER A 88 5.00 0.96 -3.73
N ILE A 89 4.46 0.21 -2.75
CA ILE A 89 3.89 -1.12 -2.99
C ILE A 89 2.73 -1.04 -4.00
N LEU A 90 1.75 -0.19 -3.74
CA LEU A 90 0.56 -0.08 -4.58
C LEU A 90 0.87 0.48 -5.98
N ASN A 91 1.84 1.39 -6.11
CA ASN A 91 2.33 1.86 -7.41
C ASN A 91 2.89 0.71 -8.27
N ILE A 92 3.61 -0.23 -7.67
CA ILE A 92 4.10 -1.41 -8.39
C ILE A 92 2.93 -2.31 -8.80
N CYS A 93 1.94 -2.50 -7.92
CA CYS A 93 0.75 -3.30 -8.21
C CYS A 93 -0.12 -2.72 -9.34
N LEU A 94 -0.13 -1.40 -9.54
CA LEU A 94 -0.78 -0.77 -10.70
C LEU A 94 -0.10 -1.09 -12.05
N GLY A 95 1.12 -1.63 -12.01
CA GLY A 95 1.85 -2.07 -13.18
C GLY A 95 2.73 -0.98 -13.81
N TYR A 96 3.32 -1.32 -14.96
CA TYR A 96 4.32 -0.48 -15.60
C TYR A 96 3.70 0.83 -16.12
N PRO A 97 4.28 2.00 -15.81
CA PRO A 97 3.69 3.28 -16.18
C PRO A 97 3.55 3.46 -17.69
N GLN A 98 2.37 3.91 -18.11
CA GLN A 98 2.09 4.32 -19.48
C GLN A 98 1.85 5.83 -19.51
N ALA A 99 2.44 6.54 -20.49
CA ALA A 99 2.17 7.96 -20.69
C ALA A 99 2.40 8.35 -22.16
N GLU A 100 1.51 9.18 -22.70
CA GLU A 100 1.57 9.64 -24.09
C GLU A 100 2.74 10.61 -24.35
N ASN A 101 3.18 11.33 -23.31
CA ASN A 101 4.24 12.34 -23.41
C ASN A 101 5.57 11.79 -22.87
N GLN A 102 6.60 11.75 -23.72
CA GLN A 102 7.93 11.22 -23.37
C GLN A 102 8.56 11.89 -22.14
N LYS A 103 8.36 13.19 -21.93
CA LYS A 103 8.89 13.90 -20.76
C LYS A 103 8.19 13.46 -19.48
N ILE A 104 6.87 13.28 -19.54
CA ILE A 104 6.06 12.78 -18.42
C ILE A 104 6.46 11.33 -18.14
N LEU A 105 6.53 10.50 -19.18
CA LEU A 105 6.95 9.10 -19.09
C LEU A 105 8.32 8.98 -18.40
N ASN A 106 9.32 9.74 -18.83
CA ASN A 106 10.66 9.70 -18.22
C ASN A 106 10.65 10.09 -16.73
N ASN A 107 9.79 11.03 -16.33
CA ASN A 107 9.66 11.40 -14.92
C ASN A 107 8.93 10.30 -14.13
N THR A 108 7.82 9.77 -14.66
CA THR A 108 7.07 8.69 -14.02
C THR A 108 7.92 7.44 -13.86
N LEU A 109 8.72 7.06 -14.86
CA LEU A 109 9.65 5.93 -14.77
C LEU A 109 10.73 6.13 -13.71
N LYS A 110 11.22 7.36 -13.50
CA LYS A 110 12.14 7.64 -12.40
C LYS A 110 11.49 7.43 -11.04
N HIS A 111 10.21 7.78 -10.89
CA HIS A 111 9.45 7.53 -9.66
C HIS A 111 9.20 6.03 -9.47
N PHE A 112 8.73 5.34 -10.51
CA PHE A 112 8.49 3.90 -10.49
C PHE A 112 9.76 3.10 -10.12
N ASN A 113 10.92 3.47 -10.66
CA ASN A 113 12.19 2.84 -10.28
C ASN A 113 12.56 3.08 -8.81
N LYS A 114 12.21 4.24 -8.24
CA LYS A 114 12.39 4.49 -6.80
C LYS A 114 11.45 3.62 -5.98
N ASP A 115 10.21 3.45 -6.44
CA ASP A 115 9.23 2.59 -5.80
C ASP A 115 9.71 1.13 -5.78
N ILE A 116 10.23 0.62 -6.90
CA ILE A 116 10.86 -0.71 -6.97
C ILE A 116 11.97 -0.84 -5.93
N VAL A 117 12.91 0.10 -5.89
CA VAL A 117 14.02 0.07 -4.92
C VAL A 117 13.51 0.14 -3.47
N ALA A 118 12.48 0.94 -3.19
CA ALA A 118 11.88 1.02 -1.86
C ALA A 118 11.26 -0.32 -1.43
N VAL A 119 10.54 -0.99 -2.33
CA VAL A 119 9.89 -2.28 -2.06
C VAL A 119 10.89 -3.44 -2.00
N GLU A 120 11.94 -3.40 -2.81
CA GLU A 120 13.07 -4.34 -2.72
C GLU A 120 13.79 -4.20 -1.38
N ASN A 121 14.04 -2.97 -0.91
CA ASN A 121 14.64 -2.72 0.42
C ASN A 121 13.74 -3.20 1.58
N MET A 122 12.43 -3.31 1.36
CA MET A 122 11.50 -3.93 2.31
C MET A 122 11.49 -5.46 2.24
N GLU A 123 12.26 -6.07 1.33
CA GLU A 123 12.29 -7.50 1.04
C GLU A 123 10.87 -8.04 0.73
N TYR A 124 10.07 -7.26 -0.01
CA TYR A 124 8.69 -7.58 -0.37
C TYR A 124 8.44 -7.66 -1.88
N LEU A 125 9.42 -7.29 -2.71
CA LEU A 125 9.23 -7.24 -4.16
C LEU A 125 8.89 -8.62 -4.75
N ASP A 126 9.56 -9.67 -4.30
CA ASP A 126 9.31 -11.04 -4.74
C ASP A 126 7.88 -11.50 -4.42
N ASN A 127 7.28 -11.02 -3.34
CA ASN A 127 5.90 -11.35 -2.99
C ASN A 127 4.92 -10.76 -4.00
N ILE A 128 5.22 -9.57 -4.55
CA ILE A 128 4.40 -8.92 -5.57
C ILE A 128 4.60 -9.62 -6.93
N LEU A 129 5.83 -9.96 -7.29
CA LEU A 129 6.14 -10.55 -8.60
C LEU A 129 5.72 -12.01 -8.73
N ASN A 130 5.66 -12.75 -7.63
CA ASN A 130 5.32 -14.17 -7.60
C ASN A 130 3.85 -14.45 -7.24
N GLU A 131 2.98 -13.45 -7.22
CA GLU A 131 1.53 -13.68 -7.20
C GLU A 131 1.14 -14.37 -8.52
N HIS A 132 1.06 -15.70 -8.49
CA HIS A 132 0.47 -16.48 -9.56
C HIS A 132 -1.06 -16.37 -9.48
N PRO A 133 -1.76 -16.06 -10.60
CA PRO A 133 -3.22 -16.15 -10.68
C PRO A 133 -3.72 -17.60 -10.53
#